data_AF-A0A6I1JDQ7-F1
#
_entry.id   AF-A0A6I1JDQ7-F1
#
_cell.length_a   1.000
_cell.length_b   1.000
_cell.length_c   1.000
_cell.angle_alpha   90.00
_cell.angle_beta   90.00
_cell.angle_gamma   90.00
#
_symmetry.space_group_name_H-M   'P 1'
#
loop_
_entity.id
_entity.type
_entity.pdbx_description
1 polymer ?
#
loop_
_entity_poly.entity_id
_entity_poly.type
_entity_poly.pdbx_seq_one_letter_code
_entity_poly.pdbx_strand_id
1 'polypeptide(L)'
;LVMDEADVMAPQNPMPDERRLQGAVNQIVRRGRIKGFRPIMITQRPAVLDKSVLSQIDTLVAMRLTSPQDRKAIETWVKGSADADQAAPVLASLASLPRGEGWFWAPADDVLERRQFPKIRSFDSSRTPEPGEQLAAVTSAPAGLDEIRKLLTPPEPAVLPAKGKGAASRPTSAEEIAAAEKRGYERGYDAGRAYAADMMKRISAKFVEARKVFRSLDEIITAEAAGTAFHAGAAGAHEKPQAKPSSPAPQPTSSDAMPVPAASGLTKPQARVMAALGFWTSIGFERPLREQVAAVAGYSPGSGGFNNLLGGLRAMGEIDYPEPGRVRIANFGREMDMTQEQAAASLRQVLSNPQAKIIDALLGISTPTVPRAQLADLTGYSAGSGGFNNLLGSLRTLCLIDYPAPGQVALEDWVRRVL
;
A
#
# COMPACT_ATOMS: atom_id res chain seq x y z
N LEU A 1 1.44 11.87 -18.38
CA LEU A 1 1.21 12.85 -17.28
C LEU A 1 2.57 13.17 -16.70
N VAL A 2 2.97 14.43 -16.62
CA VAL A 2 4.25 14.83 -16.00
C VAL A 2 3.92 15.61 -14.73
N MET A 3 4.53 15.20 -13.61
CA MET A 3 4.34 15.77 -12.28
C MET A 3 5.68 16.31 -11.80
N ASP A 4 5.83 17.63 -11.84
CA ASP A 4 6.99 18.34 -11.29
C ASP A 4 6.77 18.64 -9.81
N GLU A 5 7.81 18.53 -8.97
CA GLU A 5 7.68 18.57 -7.51
C GLU A 5 6.67 17.52 -6.98
N ALA A 6 6.84 16.28 -7.42
CA ALA A 6 5.95 15.16 -7.07
C ALA A 6 5.84 14.93 -5.55
N ASP A 7 6.85 15.30 -4.76
CA ASP A 7 6.84 15.23 -3.30
C ASP A 7 5.85 16.22 -2.66
N VAL A 8 5.54 17.34 -3.31
CA VAL A 8 4.48 18.26 -2.88
C VAL A 8 3.10 17.68 -3.17
N MET A 9 2.94 17.00 -4.31
CA MET A 9 1.66 16.42 -4.70
C MET A 9 1.34 15.10 -3.99
N ALA A 10 2.37 14.33 -3.65
CA ALA A 10 2.24 13.04 -2.99
C ALA A 10 3.26 12.88 -1.85
N PRO A 11 3.19 13.71 -0.80
CA PRO A 11 4.08 13.59 0.34
C PRO A 11 3.80 12.30 1.11
N GLN A 12 4.84 11.76 1.75
CA GLN A 12 4.75 10.58 2.61
C GLN A 12 3.89 10.84 3.85
N ASN A 13 3.89 12.06 4.35
CA ASN A 13 3.13 12.50 5.52
C ASN A 13 2.28 13.73 5.15
N PRO A 14 1.16 13.55 4.43
CA PRO A 14 0.33 14.66 3.97
C PRO A 14 -0.38 15.36 5.14
N MET A 15 -0.42 16.68 5.09
CA MET A 15 -1.34 17.49 5.89
C MET A 15 -2.80 17.18 5.51
N PRO A 16 -3.79 17.46 6.38
CA PRO A 16 -5.19 17.08 6.12
C PRO A 16 -5.76 17.55 4.78
N ASP A 17 -5.38 18.75 4.34
CA ASP A 17 -5.75 19.37 3.06
C ASP A 17 -5.04 18.74 1.85
N GLU A 18 -3.81 18.27 2.02
CA GLU A 18 -3.01 17.61 0.96
C GLU A 18 -3.48 16.17 0.66
N ARG A 19 -4.15 15.50 1.62
CA ARG A 19 -4.57 14.08 1.50
C ARG A 19 -5.40 13.79 0.27
N ARG A 20 -6.23 14.75 -0.16
CA ARG A 20 -7.07 14.56 -1.36
C ARG A 20 -6.21 14.46 -2.62
N LEU A 21 -5.23 15.35 -2.77
CA LEU A 21 -4.32 15.36 -3.92
C LEU A 21 -3.41 14.13 -3.89
N GLN A 22 -2.81 13.83 -2.74
CA GLN A 22 -1.98 12.65 -2.54
C GLN A 22 -2.73 11.36 -2.88
N GLY A 23 -3.98 11.23 -2.41
CA GLY A 23 -4.85 10.09 -2.74
C GLY A 23 -5.16 9.97 -4.24
N ALA A 24 -5.35 11.09 -4.94
CA ALA A 24 -5.56 11.08 -6.39
C ALA A 24 -4.30 10.65 -7.16
N VAL A 25 -3.13 11.18 -6.79
CA VAL A 25 -1.84 10.76 -7.36
C VAL A 25 -1.61 9.26 -7.13
N ASN A 26 -1.88 8.77 -5.92
CA ASN A 26 -1.77 7.35 -5.56
C ASN A 26 -2.63 6.47 -6.49
N GLN A 27 -3.88 6.87 -6.75
CA GLN A 27 -4.74 6.15 -7.68
C GLN A 27 -4.24 6.19 -9.12
N ILE A 28 -3.77 7.35 -9.60
CA ILE A 28 -3.23 7.49 -10.96
C ILE A 28 -1.99 6.61 -11.12
N VAL A 29 -1.05 6.65 -10.18
CA VAL A 29 0.20 5.88 -10.28
C VAL A 29 -0.07 4.38 -10.20
N ARG A 30 -0.88 3.92 -9.25
CA ARG A 30 -1.09 2.47 -9.02
C ARG A 30 -2.11 1.83 -9.93
N ARG A 31 -3.10 2.59 -10.43
CA ARG A 31 -4.25 2.05 -11.17
C ARG A 31 -4.48 2.74 -12.52
N GLY A 32 -3.79 3.84 -12.79
CA GLY A 32 -3.99 4.64 -13.99
C GLY A 32 -3.51 3.97 -15.27
N ARG A 33 -2.67 2.94 -15.21
CA ARG A 33 -2.19 2.20 -16.40
C ARG A 33 -3.34 1.66 -17.25
N ILE A 34 -4.39 1.11 -16.63
CA ILE A 34 -5.60 0.61 -17.33
C ILE A 34 -6.35 1.75 -18.05
N LYS A 35 -6.16 2.99 -17.60
CA LYS A 35 -6.75 4.19 -18.19
C LYS A 35 -5.78 4.93 -19.12
N GLY A 36 -4.64 4.33 -19.46
CA GLY A 36 -3.64 4.90 -20.36
C GLY A 36 -2.70 5.91 -19.71
N PHE A 37 -2.72 6.08 -18.39
CA PHE A 37 -1.75 6.97 -17.73
C PHE A 37 -0.36 6.34 -17.72
N ARG A 38 0.62 7.11 -18.22
CA ARG A 38 2.05 6.93 -18.00
C ARG A 38 2.57 8.14 -17.22
N PRO A 39 2.67 8.05 -15.88
CA PRO A 39 3.15 9.16 -15.06
C PRO A 39 4.69 9.26 -15.14
N ILE A 40 5.17 10.48 -15.32
CA ILE A 40 6.58 10.87 -15.10
C ILE A 40 6.58 11.74 -13.85
N MET A 41 7.33 11.32 -12.84
CA MET A 41 7.40 12.01 -11.54
C MET A 41 8.80 12.57 -11.38
N ILE A 42 8.88 13.87 -11.13
CA ILE A 42 10.13 14.60 -10.96
C ILE A 42 10.12 15.14 -9.53
N THR A 43 11.19 14.90 -8.79
CA THR A 43 11.33 15.38 -7.41
C THR A 43 12.80 15.57 -7.07
N GLN A 44 13.08 16.56 -6.23
CA GLN A 44 14.41 16.79 -5.66
C GLN A 44 14.61 15.99 -4.35
N ARG A 45 13.51 15.48 -3.75
CA ARG A 45 13.47 14.91 -2.39
C ARG A 45 12.75 13.56 -2.37
N PRO A 46 13.33 12.50 -2.93
CA PRO A 46 12.70 11.18 -2.91
C PRO A 46 12.42 10.66 -1.49
N ALA A 47 13.13 11.12 -0.45
CA ALA A 47 12.89 10.69 0.93
C ALA A 47 11.54 11.11 1.51
N VAL A 48 10.94 12.20 1.01
CA VAL A 48 9.65 12.71 1.50
C VAL A 48 8.48 12.35 0.57
N LEU A 49 8.75 11.73 -0.58
CA LEU A 49 7.73 11.20 -1.47
C LEU A 49 7.06 9.95 -0.88
N ASP A 50 5.75 9.79 -1.11
CA ASP A 50 5.00 8.60 -0.70
C ASP A 50 5.63 7.33 -1.28
N LYS A 51 6.05 6.42 -0.39
CA LYS A 51 6.68 5.14 -0.74
C LYS A 51 5.79 4.24 -1.60
N SER A 52 4.47 4.35 -1.48
CA SER A 52 3.53 3.60 -2.30
C SER A 52 3.40 4.15 -3.72
N VAL A 53 3.91 5.37 -3.97
CA VAL A 53 4.10 5.96 -5.29
C VAL A 53 5.52 5.65 -5.80
N LEU A 54 6.55 5.88 -4.99
CA LEU A 54 7.95 5.62 -5.36
C LEU A 54 8.20 4.15 -5.70
N SER A 55 7.58 3.20 -4.98
CA SER A 55 7.74 1.76 -5.23
C SER A 55 7.11 1.27 -6.54
N GLN A 56 6.34 2.11 -7.24
CA GLN A 56 5.66 1.74 -8.49
C GLN A 56 6.40 2.20 -9.74
N ILE A 57 7.57 2.84 -9.60
CA ILE A 57 8.34 3.27 -10.77
C ILE A 57 8.93 2.03 -11.47
N ASP A 58 8.71 1.95 -12.77
CA ASP A 58 9.31 0.92 -13.64
C ASP A 58 10.70 1.37 -14.16
N THR A 59 10.92 2.69 -14.26
CA THR A 59 12.14 3.31 -14.75
C THR A 59 12.58 4.41 -13.79
N LEU A 60 13.86 4.42 -13.44
CA LEU A 60 14.48 5.42 -12.59
C LEU A 60 15.50 6.23 -13.39
N VAL A 61 15.38 7.56 -13.33
CA VAL A 61 16.45 8.49 -13.72
C VAL A 61 17.00 9.12 -12.44
N ALA A 62 18.17 8.66 -12.00
CA ALA A 62 18.79 9.13 -10.77
C ALA A 62 19.95 10.08 -11.08
N MET A 63 19.73 11.38 -10.87
CA MET A 63 20.77 12.41 -10.94
C MET A 63 21.46 12.58 -9.58
N ARG A 64 22.30 13.60 -9.43
CA ARG A 64 23.03 13.85 -8.17
C ARG A 64 22.09 14.00 -6.97
N LEU A 65 22.30 13.17 -5.94
CA LEU A 65 21.63 13.23 -4.63
C LEU A 65 22.67 13.36 -3.51
N THR A 66 22.79 14.57 -2.94
CA THR A 66 23.78 14.89 -1.90
C THR A 66 23.36 14.46 -0.49
N SER A 67 22.06 14.42 -0.21
CA SER A 67 21.53 13.97 1.09
C SER A 67 21.62 12.45 1.23
N PRO A 68 22.14 11.93 2.37
CA PRO A 68 22.09 10.50 2.68
C PRO A 68 20.66 9.95 2.76
N GLN A 69 19.70 10.74 3.24
CA GLN A 69 18.29 10.33 3.35
C GLN A 69 17.69 10.10 1.97
N ASP A 70 17.96 10.99 1.02
CA ASP A 70 17.46 10.89 -0.36
C ASP A 70 18.12 9.71 -1.10
N ARG A 71 19.42 9.47 -0.91
CA ARG A 71 20.08 8.25 -1.43
C ARG A 71 19.48 6.97 -0.86
N LYS A 72 19.22 6.94 0.45
CA LYS A 72 18.59 5.79 1.14
C LYS A 72 17.17 5.52 0.64
N ALA A 73 16.44 6.56 0.26
CA ALA A 73 15.08 6.42 -0.26
C ALA A 73 15.03 5.63 -1.58
N ILE A 74 15.99 5.87 -2.47
CA ILE A 74 16.07 5.15 -3.75
C ILE A 74 16.86 3.83 -3.66
N GLU A 75 17.71 3.66 -2.64
CA GLU A 75 18.47 2.43 -2.38
C GLU A 75 17.58 1.18 -2.30
N THR A 76 16.41 1.29 -1.66
CA THR A 76 15.48 0.16 -1.55
C THR A 76 14.95 -0.28 -2.92
N TRP A 77 14.65 0.67 -3.81
CA TRP A 77 14.21 0.35 -5.17
C TRP A 77 15.37 -0.24 -5.98
N VAL A 78 16.52 0.42 -5.95
CA VAL A 78 17.76 0.01 -6.63
C VAL A 78 18.16 -1.43 -6.28
N LYS A 79 18.14 -1.80 -5.00
CA LYS A 79 18.45 -3.16 -4.53
C LYS A 79 17.35 -4.19 -4.83
N GLY A 80 16.10 -3.75 -4.98
CA GLY A 80 15.00 -4.62 -5.37
C GLY A 80 14.93 -4.89 -6.87
N SER A 81 15.56 -4.01 -7.66
CA SER A 81 15.49 -4.00 -9.13
C SER A 81 16.73 -4.58 -9.82
N ALA A 82 17.85 -4.76 -9.12
CA ALA A 82 18.98 -5.56 -9.60
C ALA A 82 19.75 -6.24 -8.48
N ASP A 83 20.68 -7.11 -8.89
CA ASP A 83 21.67 -7.73 -8.02
C ASP A 83 22.59 -6.68 -7.38
N ALA A 84 23.16 -7.05 -6.23
CA ALA A 84 23.97 -6.17 -5.41
C ALA A 84 25.14 -5.50 -6.17
N ASP A 85 25.70 -6.21 -7.15
CA ASP A 85 26.84 -5.77 -7.95
C ASP A 85 26.50 -4.61 -8.89
N GLN A 86 25.29 -4.56 -9.43
CA GLN A 86 24.82 -3.46 -10.29
C GLN A 86 24.38 -2.24 -9.45
N ALA A 87 23.82 -2.49 -8.27
CA ALA A 87 23.37 -1.43 -7.35
C ALA A 87 24.52 -0.63 -6.73
N ALA A 88 25.64 -1.30 -6.40
CA ALA A 88 26.79 -0.69 -5.74
C ALA A 88 27.39 0.53 -6.47
N PRO A 89 27.76 0.46 -7.77
CA PRO A 89 28.34 1.60 -8.49
C PRO A 89 27.36 2.77 -8.66
N VAL A 90 26.06 2.48 -8.78
CA VAL A 90 25.02 3.51 -8.83
C VAL A 90 25.03 4.27 -7.51
N LEU A 91 24.80 3.60 -6.38
CA LEU A 91 24.69 4.24 -5.07
C LEU A 91 25.95 4.99 -4.64
N ALA A 92 27.13 4.44 -4.95
CA ALA A 92 28.42 5.05 -4.63
C ALA A 92 28.67 6.37 -5.37
N SER A 93 28.11 6.54 -6.57
CA SER A 93 28.37 7.72 -7.42
C SER A 93 27.36 8.86 -7.23
N LEU A 94 26.14 8.57 -6.76
CA LEU A 94 25.05 9.56 -6.68
C LEU A 94 25.40 10.86 -5.94
N ALA A 95 26.27 10.80 -4.93
CA ALA A 95 26.65 11.98 -4.15
C ALA A 95 27.52 12.96 -4.94
N SER A 96 28.28 12.47 -5.92
CA SER A 96 29.34 13.21 -6.63
C SER A 96 29.08 13.40 -8.12
N LEU A 97 27.94 12.93 -8.64
CA LEU A 97 27.60 13.09 -10.06
C LEU A 97 27.67 14.56 -10.52
N PRO A 98 28.37 14.86 -11.63
CA PRO A 98 28.35 16.17 -12.27
C PRO A 98 26.94 16.65 -12.62
N ARG A 99 26.77 17.97 -12.74
CA ARG A 99 25.49 18.56 -13.17
C ARG A 99 25.14 18.07 -14.58
N GLY A 100 23.93 17.54 -14.74
CA GLY A 100 23.44 17.00 -16.01
C GLY A 100 23.84 15.55 -16.27
N GLU A 101 24.67 14.93 -15.43
CA GLU A 101 24.92 13.49 -15.49
C GLU A 101 23.95 12.74 -14.57
N GLY A 102 23.52 11.55 -14.98
CA GLY A 102 22.61 10.71 -14.21
C GLY A 102 22.67 9.25 -14.65
N TRP A 103 22.14 8.38 -13.80
CA TRP A 103 21.87 6.99 -14.13
C TRP A 103 20.48 6.87 -14.73
N PHE A 104 20.39 6.24 -15.89
CA PHE A 104 19.16 5.77 -16.50
C PHE A 104 19.04 4.27 -16.25
N TRP A 105 17.98 3.87 -15.55
CA TRP A 105 17.79 2.50 -15.12
C TRP A 105 16.38 2.02 -15.43
N ALA A 106 16.26 1.09 -16.37
CA ALA A 106 15.03 0.40 -16.76
C ALA A 106 15.27 -1.12 -16.75
N PRO A 107 15.06 -1.81 -15.61
CA PRO A 107 15.33 -3.25 -15.49
C PRO A 107 14.50 -4.11 -16.45
N ALA A 108 13.25 -3.71 -16.72
CA ALA A 108 12.36 -4.44 -17.63
C ALA A 108 12.87 -4.46 -19.08
N ASP A 109 13.72 -3.49 -19.43
CA ASP A 109 14.32 -3.35 -20.75
C ASP A 109 15.82 -3.70 -20.76
N ASP A 110 16.35 -4.25 -19.64
CA ASP A 110 17.77 -4.56 -19.43
C ASP A 110 18.71 -3.37 -19.66
N VAL A 111 18.29 -2.17 -19.23
CA VAL A 111 19.08 -0.94 -19.37
C VAL A 111 19.55 -0.43 -18.02
N LEU A 112 20.87 -0.34 -17.86
CA LEU A 112 21.53 0.40 -16.78
C LEU A 112 22.72 1.18 -17.34
N GLU A 113 22.55 2.49 -17.48
CA GLU A 113 23.54 3.33 -18.15
C GLU A 113 23.76 4.65 -17.42
N ARG A 114 25.01 5.08 -17.33
CA ARG A 114 25.35 6.45 -16.92
C ARG A 114 25.37 7.34 -18.16
N ARG A 115 24.58 8.41 -18.16
CA ARG A 115 24.37 9.28 -19.32
C ARG A 115 24.49 10.75 -18.95
N GLN A 116 24.98 11.55 -19.89
CA GLN A 116 24.88 13.00 -19.87
C GLN A 116 23.55 13.41 -20.50
N PHE A 117 22.67 14.02 -19.72
CA PHE A 117 21.37 14.50 -20.19
C PHE A 117 21.52 15.89 -20.84
N PRO A 118 20.74 16.16 -21.91
CA PRO A 118 20.77 17.45 -22.58
C PRO A 118 20.22 18.56 -21.66
N LYS A 119 20.70 19.79 -21.87
CA LYS A 119 20.14 20.97 -21.21
C LYS A 119 18.70 21.20 -21.68
N ILE A 120 17.85 21.65 -20.77
CA ILE A 120 16.48 22.06 -21.06
C ILE A 120 16.54 23.21 -22.08
N ARG A 121 15.80 23.05 -23.19
CA ARG A 121 15.70 24.05 -24.27
C ARG A 121 14.42 24.90 -24.17
N SER A 122 13.42 24.41 -23.46
CA SER A 122 12.17 25.12 -23.15
C SER A 122 12.33 25.98 -21.90
N PHE A 123 11.24 26.64 -21.48
CA PHE A 123 11.21 27.28 -20.16
C PHE A 123 11.55 26.28 -19.06
N ASP A 124 12.48 26.67 -18.19
CA ASP A 124 12.98 25.90 -17.06
C ASP A 124 12.65 26.65 -15.76
N SER A 125 11.55 26.24 -15.11
CA SER A 125 11.10 26.81 -13.83
C SER A 125 12.03 26.52 -12.66
N SER A 126 12.97 25.59 -12.82
CA SER A 126 13.93 25.18 -11.77
C SER A 126 15.28 25.92 -11.87
N ARG A 127 15.51 26.67 -12.95
CA ARG A 127 16.78 27.36 -13.17
C ARG A 127 16.94 28.50 -12.16
N THR A 128 18.07 28.49 -11.44
CA THR A 128 18.50 29.64 -10.65
C THR A 128 18.74 30.83 -11.58
N PRO A 129 18.05 31.97 -11.38
CA PRO A 129 18.30 33.18 -12.15
C PRO A 129 19.74 33.65 -11.93
N GLU A 130 20.37 34.19 -12.97
CA GLU A 130 21.68 34.80 -12.82
C GLU A 130 21.57 36.12 -12.03
N PRO A 131 22.62 36.54 -11.30
CA PRO A 131 22.61 37.82 -10.60
C PRO A 131 22.26 38.98 -11.55
N GLY A 132 21.17 39.70 -11.23
CA GLY A 132 20.67 40.82 -12.04
C GLY A 132 19.74 40.43 -13.19
N GLU A 133 19.44 39.14 -13.37
CA GLU A 133 18.48 38.68 -14.37
C GLU A 133 17.04 38.99 -13.94
N GLN A 134 16.31 39.74 -14.77
CA GLN A 134 14.86 39.88 -14.63
C GLN A 134 14.16 38.71 -15.33
N LEU A 135 13.50 37.87 -14.53
CA LEU A 135 12.69 36.77 -15.05
C LEU A 135 11.51 37.33 -15.86
N ALA A 136 11.44 36.96 -17.13
CA ALA A 136 10.27 37.28 -17.95
C ALA A 136 9.04 36.57 -17.38
N ALA A 137 7.93 37.29 -17.23
CA ALA A 137 6.66 36.70 -16.86
C ALA A 137 6.21 35.74 -17.97
N VAL A 138 6.19 34.44 -17.68
CA VAL A 138 5.70 33.43 -18.62
C VAL A 138 4.18 33.46 -18.58
N THR A 139 3.56 33.93 -19.66
CA THR A 139 2.13 33.75 -19.85
C THR A 139 1.89 32.28 -20.18
N SER A 140 1.31 31.54 -19.24
CA SER A 140 0.88 30.17 -19.50
C SER A 140 -0.11 30.19 -20.67
N ALA A 141 0.10 29.30 -21.65
CA ALA A 141 -0.93 29.05 -22.65
C ALA A 141 -2.22 28.73 -21.89
N PRO A 142 -3.39 29.24 -22.30
CA PRO A 142 -4.65 28.93 -21.66
C PRO A 142 -4.87 27.42 -21.78
N ALA A 143 -4.47 26.68 -20.74
CA ALA A 143 -4.96 25.33 -20.54
C ALA A 143 -6.46 25.52 -20.43
N GLY A 144 -7.25 24.97 -21.35
CA GLY A 144 -8.71 25.03 -21.32
C GLY A 144 -9.23 24.27 -20.09
N LEU A 145 -8.93 24.77 -18.90
CA LEU A 145 -9.23 24.15 -17.62
C LEU A 145 -10.74 24.00 -17.45
N ASP A 146 -11.52 24.89 -18.08
CA ASP A 146 -12.97 24.77 -18.13
C ASP A 146 -13.44 23.62 -19.02
N GLU A 147 -12.77 23.37 -20.16
CA GLU A 147 -13.04 22.19 -21.00
C GLU A 147 -12.62 20.90 -20.30
N ILE A 148 -11.45 20.90 -19.67
CA ILE A 148 -10.95 19.77 -18.88
C ILE A 148 -11.88 19.52 -17.68
N ARG A 149 -12.34 20.57 -16.98
CA ARG A 149 -13.35 20.45 -15.91
C ARG A 149 -14.65 19.89 -16.43
N LYS A 150 -15.16 20.36 -17.58
CA LYS A 150 -16.36 19.80 -18.21
C LYS A 150 -16.21 18.31 -18.51
N LEU A 151 -15.06 17.90 -19.06
CA LEU A 151 -14.78 16.49 -19.36
C LEU A 151 -14.61 15.62 -18.10
N LEU A 152 -14.13 16.20 -17.00
CA LEU A 152 -13.91 15.53 -15.72
C LEU A 152 -15.10 15.63 -14.76
N THR A 153 -16.13 16.42 -15.09
CA THR A 153 -17.35 16.52 -14.29
C THR A 153 -18.08 15.19 -14.39
N PRO A 154 -18.20 14.43 -13.28
CA PRO A 154 -19.03 13.24 -13.29
C PRO A 154 -20.45 13.64 -13.71
N PRO A 155 -21.20 12.83 -14.48
CA PRO A 155 -22.62 13.09 -14.68
C PRO A 155 -23.26 13.28 -13.31
N GLU A 156 -24.15 14.27 -13.18
CA GLU A 156 -24.83 14.57 -11.92
C GLU A 156 -25.32 13.25 -11.30
N PRO A 157 -25.02 12.98 -10.02
CA PRO A 157 -25.60 11.84 -9.37
C PRO A 157 -27.11 11.99 -9.52
N ALA A 158 -27.76 11.01 -10.17
CA ALA A 158 -29.20 11.00 -10.33
C ALA A 158 -29.80 11.35 -8.97
N VAL A 159 -30.53 12.47 -8.92
CA VAL A 159 -31.14 12.97 -7.70
C VAL A 159 -32.04 11.85 -7.19
N LEU A 160 -31.54 11.09 -6.21
CA LEU A 160 -32.42 10.27 -5.40
C LEU A 160 -33.38 11.28 -4.78
N PRO A 161 -34.70 11.11 -5.00
CA PRO A 161 -35.69 12.11 -4.59
C PRO A 161 -35.43 12.45 -3.13
N ALA A 162 -35.35 13.75 -2.86
CA ALA A 162 -35.07 14.29 -1.55
C ALA A 162 -35.89 13.51 -0.52
N LYS A 163 -35.22 13.05 0.56
CA LYS A 163 -35.92 12.52 1.73
C LYS A 163 -36.88 13.59 2.18
N GLY A 164 -38.16 13.44 1.81
CA GLY A 164 -39.24 14.19 2.39
C GLY A 164 -39.13 14.04 3.90
N LYS A 165 -39.22 15.16 4.60
CA LYS A 165 -39.43 15.19 6.05
C LYS A 165 -40.80 14.59 6.36
N GLY A 166 -40.94 13.28 6.16
CA GLY A 166 -42.04 12.48 6.64
C GLY A 166 -41.47 11.58 7.72
N ALA A 167 -41.99 11.71 8.94
CA ALA A 167 -41.72 10.78 10.02
C ALA A 167 -42.19 9.38 9.61
N ALA A 168 -41.32 8.62 8.95
CA ALA A 168 -41.56 7.21 8.69
C ALA A 168 -41.22 6.48 10.00
N SER A 169 -42.26 5.91 10.63
CA SER A 169 -42.12 5.05 11.80
C SER A 169 -41.07 3.98 11.52
N ARG A 170 -40.13 3.81 12.45
CA ARG A 170 -39.21 2.67 12.45
C ARG A 170 -40.04 1.39 12.33
N PRO A 171 -39.75 0.49 11.37
CA PRO A 171 -40.43 -0.80 11.31
C PRO A 171 -40.17 -1.54 12.63
N THR A 172 -41.23 -2.00 13.27
CA THR A 172 -41.20 -2.54 14.64
C THR A 172 -41.18 -4.06 14.67
N SER A 173 -41.35 -4.73 13.52
CA SER A 173 -41.31 -6.19 13.41
C SER A 173 -40.21 -6.70 12.47
N ALA A 174 -39.73 -7.92 12.72
CA ALA A 174 -38.69 -8.57 11.92
C ALA A 174 -39.11 -8.79 10.45
N GLU A 175 -40.39 -9.00 10.20
CA GLU A 175 -40.94 -9.18 8.84
C GLU A 175 -40.92 -7.88 8.03
N GLU A 176 -41.20 -6.73 8.68
CA GLU A 176 -41.13 -5.42 8.04
C GLU A 176 -39.70 -5.02 7.67
N ILE A 177 -38.73 -5.43 8.51
CA ILE A 177 -37.30 -5.22 8.26
C ILE A 177 -36.84 -6.06 7.07
N ALA A 178 -37.17 -7.36 7.04
CA ALA A 178 -36.84 -8.24 5.92
C ALA A 178 -37.46 -7.77 4.59
N ALA A 179 -38.70 -7.28 4.63
CA ALA A 179 -39.35 -6.71 3.45
C ALA A 179 -38.69 -5.40 2.99
N ALA A 180 -38.20 -4.57 3.92
CA ALA A 180 -37.46 -3.35 3.59
C ALA A 180 -36.08 -3.64 2.98
N GLU A 181 -35.38 -4.65 3.50
CA GLU A 181 -34.09 -5.12 2.96
C GLU A 181 -34.25 -5.69 1.55
N LYS A 182 -35.27 -6.53 1.32
CA LYS A 182 -35.58 -7.07 -0.01
C LYS A 182 -35.82 -5.97 -1.04
N ARG A 183 -36.64 -4.95 -0.70
CA ARG A 183 -36.86 -3.78 -1.57
C ARG A 183 -35.58 -2.97 -1.79
N GLY A 184 -34.68 -2.91 -0.80
CA GLY A 184 -33.38 -2.26 -0.91
C GLY A 184 -32.45 -3.00 -1.88
N TYR A 185 -32.40 -4.32 -1.77
CA TYR A 185 -31.61 -5.19 -2.65
C TYR A 185 -32.08 -5.13 -4.10
N GLU A 186 -33.39 -5.21 -4.35
CA GLU A 186 -33.98 -5.12 -5.69
C GLU A 186 -33.66 -3.77 -6.36
N ARG A 187 -33.81 -2.64 -5.63
CA ARG A 187 -33.44 -1.32 -6.15
C ARG A 187 -31.94 -1.21 -6.45
N GLY A 188 -31.09 -1.78 -5.60
CA GLY A 188 -29.64 -1.80 -5.81
C GLY A 188 -29.22 -2.63 -7.02
N TYR A 189 -29.87 -3.77 -7.22
CA TYR A 189 -29.64 -4.67 -8.36
C TYR A 189 -30.05 -4.02 -9.69
N ASP A 190 -31.20 -3.34 -9.73
CA ASP A 190 -31.69 -2.64 -10.91
C ASP A 190 -30.82 -1.43 -11.28
N ALA A 191 -30.40 -0.64 -10.28
CA ALA A 191 -29.46 0.46 -10.48
C ALA A 191 -28.10 -0.05 -11.00
N GLY A 192 -27.61 -1.18 -10.47
CA GLY A 192 -26.38 -1.82 -10.91
C GLY A 192 -26.45 -2.31 -12.36
N ARG A 193 -27.58 -2.93 -12.77
CA ARG A 193 -27.80 -3.33 -14.18
C ARG A 193 -27.83 -2.14 -15.14
N ALA A 194 -28.53 -1.08 -14.79
CA ALA A 194 -28.63 0.11 -15.63
C ALA A 194 -27.25 0.77 -15.83
N TYR A 195 -26.45 0.85 -14.77
CA TYR A 195 -25.08 1.35 -14.82
C TYR A 195 -24.15 0.47 -15.69
N ALA A 196 -24.26 -0.85 -15.57
CA ALA A 196 -23.49 -1.79 -16.39
C ALA A 196 -23.87 -1.70 -17.88
N ALA A 197 -25.16 -1.53 -18.19
CA ALA A 197 -25.64 -1.35 -19.56
C ALA A 197 -25.14 -0.03 -20.19
N ASP A 198 -25.18 1.08 -19.44
CA ASP A 198 -24.65 2.38 -19.89
C ASP A 198 -23.12 2.31 -20.11
N MET A 199 -22.39 1.68 -19.19
CA MET A 199 -20.95 1.44 -19.34
C MET A 199 -20.63 0.66 -20.62
N MET A 200 -21.38 -0.41 -20.90
CA MET A 200 -21.18 -1.23 -22.11
C MET A 200 -21.51 -0.45 -23.39
N LYS A 201 -22.52 0.42 -23.36
CA LYS A 201 -22.87 1.33 -24.46
C LYS A 201 -21.76 2.35 -24.74
N ARG A 202 -21.11 2.87 -23.69
CA ARG A 202 -19.99 3.83 -23.82
C ARG A 202 -18.70 3.16 -24.31
N ILE A 203 -18.44 1.92 -23.87
CA ILE A 203 -17.31 1.12 -24.37
C ILE A 203 -17.49 0.80 -25.86
N SER A 204 -18.68 0.35 -26.25
CA SER A 204 -18.97 0.02 -27.65
C SER A 204 -18.94 1.25 -28.58
N ALA A 205 -19.41 2.42 -28.13
CA ALA A 205 -19.28 3.67 -28.88
C ALA A 205 -17.80 4.06 -29.11
N LYS A 206 -16.94 3.92 -28.09
CA LYS A 206 -15.51 4.21 -28.21
C LYS A 206 -14.75 3.21 -29.10
N PHE A 207 -15.20 1.95 -29.17
CA PHE A 207 -14.64 0.96 -30.09
C PHE A 207 -14.93 1.28 -31.56
N VAL A 208 -16.11 1.84 -31.86
CA VAL A 208 -16.47 2.30 -33.23
C VAL A 208 -15.63 3.51 -33.63
N GLU A 209 -15.33 4.39 -32.69
CA GLU A 209 -14.53 5.60 -32.89
C GLU A 209 -13.02 5.28 -33.06
N ALA A 210 -12.49 4.36 -32.27
CA ALA A 210 -11.14 3.82 -32.44
C ALA A 210 -10.95 3.11 -33.80
N ARG A 211 -12.00 2.46 -34.32
CA ARG A 211 -11.97 1.80 -35.63
C ARG A 211 -12.00 2.79 -36.82
N LYS A 212 -12.40 4.05 -36.61
CA LYS A 212 -12.28 5.12 -37.63
C LYS A 212 -10.85 5.67 -37.68
N VAL A 213 -10.20 5.83 -36.52
CA VAL A 213 -8.81 6.28 -36.40
C VAL A 213 -7.81 5.24 -36.94
N PHE A 214 -8.09 3.95 -36.77
CA PHE A 214 -7.27 2.88 -37.33
C PHE A 214 -7.32 2.81 -38.87
N ARG A 215 -8.43 3.21 -39.50
CA ARG A 215 -8.55 3.23 -40.97
C ARG A 215 -7.74 4.38 -41.60
N SER A 216 -7.64 5.51 -40.91
CA SER A 216 -6.80 6.64 -41.35
C SER A 216 -5.30 6.42 -41.13
N LEU A 217 -4.89 5.44 -40.31
CA LEU A 217 -3.49 5.08 -40.11
C LEU A 217 -2.99 4.06 -41.15
N ASP A 218 -3.87 3.23 -41.70
CA ASP A 218 -3.53 2.25 -42.75
C ASP A 218 -3.18 2.94 -44.09
N GLU A 219 -3.80 4.09 -44.38
CA GLU A 219 -3.48 4.96 -45.53
C GLU A 219 -2.14 5.70 -45.37
N ILE A 220 -1.65 5.89 -44.14
CA ILE A 220 -0.37 6.54 -43.86
C ILE A 220 0.78 5.52 -43.90
N ILE A 221 0.55 4.29 -43.41
CA ILE A 221 1.57 3.22 -43.40
C ILE A 221 1.84 2.65 -44.80
N THR A 222 0.86 2.70 -45.72
CA THR A 222 1.05 2.24 -47.10
C THR A 222 1.93 3.19 -47.95
N ALA A 223 2.18 4.42 -47.51
CA ALA A 223 3.03 5.38 -48.23
C ALA A 223 4.54 5.24 -47.90
N GLU A 224 4.91 4.66 -46.75
CA GLU A 224 6.31 4.51 -46.31
C GLU A 224 6.89 3.09 -46.49
N ALA A 225 6.06 2.10 -46.86
CA ALA A 225 6.49 0.71 -47.01
C ALA A 225 6.93 0.31 -48.44
N ALA A 226 7.43 1.25 -49.25
CA ALA A 226 8.01 0.96 -50.57
C ALA A 226 9.49 0.53 -50.53
N GLY A 227 10.07 0.29 -49.35
CA GLY A 227 11.49 0.00 -49.24
C GLY A 227 11.85 -0.79 -48.00
N THR A 228 11.53 -2.08 -48.00
CA THR A 228 12.43 -3.21 -47.63
C THR A 228 11.59 -4.44 -47.29
N ALA A 229 11.78 -5.50 -48.08
CA ALA A 229 11.11 -6.77 -47.91
C ALA A 229 11.70 -7.55 -46.72
N PHE A 230 10.84 -8.06 -45.84
CA PHE A 230 11.17 -9.18 -44.97
C PHE A 230 10.22 -10.34 -45.26
N HIS A 231 10.80 -11.52 -45.50
CA HIS A 231 10.11 -12.72 -45.93
C HIS A 231 9.18 -13.29 -44.85
N ALA A 232 7.95 -13.59 -45.26
CA ALA A 232 6.98 -14.36 -44.50
C ALA A 232 7.38 -15.85 -44.46
N GLY A 233 7.73 -16.35 -43.27
CA GLY A 233 7.86 -17.77 -42.98
C GLY A 233 6.54 -18.34 -42.44
N ALA A 234 6.12 -19.47 -43.02
CA ALA A 234 4.82 -20.11 -42.88
C ALA A 234 4.43 -20.54 -41.46
N ALA A 235 3.12 -20.55 -41.23
CA ALA A 235 2.45 -20.99 -40.01
C ALA A 235 2.68 -22.47 -39.70
N GLY A 236 3.23 -22.76 -38.52
CA GLY A 236 3.18 -24.07 -37.88
C GLY A 236 2.34 -23.98 -36.61
N ALA A 237 1.28 -24.77 -36.53
CA ALA A 237 0.44 -24.90 -35.35
C ALA A 237 1.23 -25.56 -34.20
N HIS A 238 1.42 -24.84 -33.09
CA HIS A 238 1.85 -25.43 -31.84
C HIS A 238 0.95 -24.99 -30.68
N GLU A 239 0.39 -26.03 -30.08
CA GLU A 239 -0.27 -26.23 -28.79
C GLU A 239 -0.08 -25.15 -27.70
N LYS A 240 -1.19 -24.79 -27.04
CA LYS A 240 -1.25 -23.81 -25.93
C LYS A 240 -0.34 -24.20 -24.76
N PRO A 241 0.69 -23.40 -24.40
CA PRO A 241 1.38 -23.55 -23.13
C PRO A 241 0.56 -22.91 -22.01
N GLN A 242 0.35 -23.68 -20.93
CA GLN A 242 -0.32 -23.28 -19.71
C GLN A 242 0.36 -22.06 -19.05
N ALA A 243 -0.46 -21.16 -18.48
CA ALA A 243 -0.01 -19.97 -17.76
C ALA A 243 0.74 -20.34 -16.48
N LYS A 244 1.99 -19.87 -16.36
CA LYS A 244 2.74 -19.89 -15.09
C LYS A 244 2.23 -18.76 -14.16
N PRO A 245 2.11 -19.01 -12.84
CA PRO A 245 1.65 -18.00 -11.89
C PRO A 245 2.68 -16.87 -11.70
N SER A 246 2.19 -15.63 -11.73
CA SER A 246 2.93 -14.40 -11.47
C SER A 246 3.40 -14.31 -10.01
N SER A 247 4.67 -13.95 -9.79
CA SER A 247 5.26 -13.72 -8.47
C SER A 247 4.57 -12.57 -7.69
N PRO A 248 4.50 -12.61 -6.35
CA PRO A 248 3.79 -11.63 -5.54
C PRO A 248 4.63 -10.39 -5.19
N ALA A 249 3.93 -9.27 -4.97
CA ALA A 249 4.45 -7.95 -4.59
C ALA A 249 5.18 -7.92 -3.21
N PRO A 250 6.13 -6.97 -2.98
CA PRO A 250 6.89 -6.87 -1.73
C PRO A 250 6.06 -6.37 -0.54
N GLN A 251 6.33 -6.95 0.63
CA GLN A 251 5.64 -6.77 1.91
C GLN A 251 6.14 -5.56 2.72
N PRO A 252 5.32 -5.02 3.64
CA PRO A 252 5.68 -3.90 4.53
C PRO A 252 6.78 -4.26 5.53
N THR A 253 7.48 -3.21 5.98
CA THR A 253 8.63 -3.20 6.90
C THR A 253 8.44 -4.07 8.14
N SER A 254 9.38 -4.99 8.32
CA SER A 254 9.58 -5.83 9.50
C SER A 254 9.88 -4.99 10.75
N SER A 255 9.12 -5.19 11.82
CA SER A 255 9.71 -5.18 13.17
C SER A 255 10.65 -6.39 13.27
N ASP A 256 11.75 -6.26 14.01
CA ASP A 256 12.76 -7.32 14.11
C ASP A 256 12.12 -8.66 14.49
N ALA A 257 12.46 -9.69 13.72
CA ALA A 257 11.77 -10.96 13.67
C ALA A 257 12.30 -11.95 14.72
N MET A 258 11.43 -12.80 15.25
CA MET A 258 11.82 -13.94 16.08
C MET A 258 12.75 -14.91 15.31
N PRO A 259 13.84 -15.40 15.94
CA PRO A 259 14.59 -16.55 15.42
C PRO A 259 13.72 -17.81 15.47
N VAL A 260 13.68 -18.60 14.39
CA VAL A 260 12.90 -19.85 14.32
C VAL A 260 13.86 -21.02 14.02
N PRO A 261 13.88 -22.10 14.83
CA PRO A 261 14.50 -23.36 14.44
C PRO A 261 13.72 -23.98 13.28
N ALA A 262 14.41 -24.45 12.24
CA ALA A 262 13.75 -25.04 11.08
C ALA A 262 13.08 -26.38 11.44
N ALA A 263 11.78 -26.36 11.75
CA ALA A 263 10.97 -27.56 11.82
C ALA A 263 10.78 -28.13 10.40
N SER A 264 11.07 -29.41 10.22
CA SER A 264 11.05 -30.13 8.95
C SER A 264 9.70 -30.03 8.22
N GLY A 265 9.69 -29.50 6.99
CA GLY A 265 8.52 -29.49 6.09
C GLY A 265 7.79 -28.15 5.93
N LEU A 266 8.04 -27.17 6.80
CA LEU A 266 7.43 -25.84 6.72
C LEU A 266 8.32 -24.83 6.00
N THR A 267 7.71 -23.95 5.21
CA THR A 267 8.42 -22.75 4.70
C THR A 267 8.75 -21.80 5.84
N LYS A 268 9.79 -20.97 5.71
CA LYS A 268 10.16 -19.97 6.74
C LYS A 268 8.98 -19.08 7.18
N PRO A 269 8.11 -18.56 6.28
CA PRO A 269 6.90 -17.83 6.67
C PRO A 269 5.87 -18.66 7.45
N GLN A 270 5.67 -19.93 7.07
CA GLN A 270 4.74 -20.83 7.77
C GLN A 270 5.26 -21.20 9.15
N ALA A 271 6.56 -21.49 9.28
CA ALA A 271 7.22 -21.74 10.56
C ALA A 271 7.09 -20.54 11.51
N ARG A 272 7.11 -19.31 10.97
CA ARG A 272 6.87 -18.09 11.76
C ARG A 272 5.44 -18.00 12.29
N VAL A 273 4.44 -18.33 11.47
CA VAL A 273 3.04 -18.37 11.93
C VAL A 273 2.83 -19.47 12.97
N MET A 274 3.48 -20.63 12.81
CA MET A 274 3.46 -21.70 13.82
C MET A 274 4.17 -21.29 15.12
N ALA A 275 5.29 -20.57 15.04
CA ALA A 275 5.95 -20.01 16.21
C ALA A 275 5.06 -19.00 16.95
N ALA A 276 4.32 -18.15 16.22
CA ALA A 276 3.35 -17.24 16.82
C ALA A 276 2.18 -17.97 17.49
N LEU A 277 1.67 -19.05 16.89
CA LEU A 277 0.65 -19.91 17.53
C LEU A 277 1.21 -20.64 18.75
N GLY A 278 2.46 -21.09 18.69
CA GLY A 278 3.19 -21.66 19.83
C GLY A 278 3.35 -20.65 20.96
N PHE A 279 3.68 -19.39 20.65
CA PHE A 279 3.69 -18.29 21.60
C PHE A 279 2.35 -18.18 22.34
N TRP A 280 1.23 -18.03 21.61
CA TRP A 280 -0.09 -17.89 22.24
C TRP A 280 -0.46 -19.11 23.07
N THR A 281 -0.15 -20.31 22.58
CA THR A 281 -0.40 -21.56 23.30
C THR A 281 0.39 -21.61 24.62
N SER A 282 1.67 -21.22 24.60
CA SER A 282 2.54 -21.25 25.78
C SER A 282 2.07 -20.33 26.91
N ILE A 283 1.34 -19.26 26.57
CA ILE A 283 0.77 -18.31 27.54
C ILE A 283 -0.70 -18.62 27.86
N GLY A 284 -1.18 -19.83 27.53
CA GLY A 284 -2.52 -20.33 27.88
C GLY A 284 -3.64 -19.95 26.92
N PHE A 285 -3.32 -19.37 25.75
CA PHE A 285 -4.31 -19.06 24.72
C PHE A 285 -4.31 -20.17 23.66
N GLU A 286 -5.16 -21.17 23.87
CA GLU A 286 -5.32 -22.28 22.92
C GLU A 286 -6.02 -21.88 21.60
N ARG A 287 -6.77 -20.77 21.61
CA ARG A 287 -7.60 -20.33 20.47
C ARG A 287 -7.46 -18.83 20.19
N PRO A 288 -6.26 -18.32 19.93
CA PRO A 288 -6.04 -16.90 19.66
C PRO A 288 -6.86 -16.42 18.46
N LEU A 289 -7.19 -15.13 18.48
CA LEU A 289 -7.75 -14.45 17.31
C LEU A 289 -6.72 -14.44 16.18
N ARG A 290 -7.21 -14.52 14.94
CA ARG A 290 -6.37 -14.45 13.75
C ARG A 290 -5.53 -13.17 13.75
N GLU A 291 -6.09 -12.06 14.20
CA GLU A 291 -5.43 -10.77 14.32
C GLU A 291 -4.25 -10.81 15.31
N GLN A 292 -4.41 -11.51 16.43
CA GLN A 292 -3.37 -11.75 17.44
C GLN A 292 -2.22 -12.61 16.88
N VAL A 293 -2.55 -13.62 16.08
CA VAL A 293 -1.54 -14.46 15.42
C VAL A 293 -0.77 -13.65 14.38
N ALA A 294 -1.47 -12.84 13.56
CA ALA A 294 -0.84 -11.99 12.56
C ALA A 294 0.14 -10.99 13.20
N ALA A 295 -0.30 -10.34 14.27
CA ALA A 295 0.47 -9.42 15.07
C ALA A 295 1.82 -10.00 15.51
N VAL A 296 1.79 -11.15 16.19
CA VAL A 296 3.01 -11.81 16.70
C VAL A 296 3.88 -12.37 15.56
N ALA A 297 3.25 -12.84 14.48
CA ALA A 297 3.97 -13.34 13.31
C ALA A 297 4.54 -12.22 12.41
N GLY A 298 4.33 -10.95 12.72
CA GLY A 298 4.81 -9.81 11.93
C GLY A 298 4.05 -9.59 10.61
N TYR A 299 2.76 -9.90 10.58
CA TYR A 299 1.88 -9.73 9.42
C TYR A 299 0.70 -8.79 9.70
N SER A 300 0.18 -8.18 8.63
CA SER A 300 -1.13 -7.50 8.70
C SER A 300 -2.26 -8.54 8.63
N PRO A 301 -3.23 -8.53 9.57
CA PRO A 301 -4.32 -9.51 9.63
C PRO A 301 -5.18 -9.59 8.36
N GLY A 302 -5.28 -8.48 7.62
CA GLY A 302 -6.05 -8.39 6.36
C GLY A 302 -5.23 -8.68 5.10
N SER A 303 -3.93 -8.96 5.22
CA SER A 303 -3.08 -9.16 4.04
C SER A 303 -3.37 -10.49 3.34
N GLY A 304 -3.43 -10.46 2.00
CA GLY A 304 -3.61 -11.68 1.20
C GLY A 304 -2.50 -12.70 1.45
N GLY A 305 -1.26 -12.25 1.66
CA GLY A 305 -0.13 -13.12 1.99
C GLY A 305 -0.33 -13.90 3.29
N PHE A 306 -0.79 -13.25 4.36
CA PHE A 306 -1.07 -13.92 5.63
C PHE A 306 -2.25 -14.89 5.52
N ASN A 307 -3.31 -14.51 4.81
CA ASN A 307 -4.45 -15.41 4.56
C ASN A 307 -4.03 -16.66 3.77
N ASN A 308 -3.12 -16.51 2.80
CA ASN A 308 -2.56 -17.64 2.06
C ASN A 308 -1.73 -18.57 2.96
N LEU A 309 -0.94 -18.02 3.89
CA LEU A 309 -0.15 -18.82 4.84
C LEU A 309 -1.05 -19.67 5.75
N LEU A 310 -2.11 -19.07 6.31
CA LEU A 310 -3.09 -19.79 7.13
C LEU A 310 -3.85 -20.85 6.32
N GLY A 311 -4.24 -20.53 5.07
CA GLY A 311 -4.85 -21.51 4.17
C GLY A 311 -3.94 -22.71 3.89
N GLY A 312 -2.65 -22.46 3.65
CA GLY A 312 -1.67 -23.52 3.45
C GLY A 312 -1.44 -24.38 4.70
N LEU A 313 -1.28 -23.75 5.87
CA LEU A 313 -1.12 -24.46 7.15
C LEU A 313 -2.33 -25.35 7.48
N ARG A 314 -3.55 -24.88 7.17
CA ARG A 314 -4.76 -25.69 7.34
C ARG A 314 -4.81 -26.86 6.39
N ALA A 315 -4.44 -26.67 5.12
CA ALA A 315 -4.39 -27.75 4.13
C ALA A 315 -3.37 -28.84 4.51
N MET A 316 -2.30 -28.47 5.22
CA MET A 316 -1.31 -29.40 5.76
C MET A 316 -1.74 -30.08 7.08
N GLY A 317 -2.89 -29.69 7.65
CA GLY A 317 -3.38 -30.23 8.92
C GLY A 317 -2.59 -29.74 10.14
N GLU A 318 -1.85 -28.63 10.03
CA GLU A 318 -1.08 -28.05 11.14
C GLU A 318 -1.92 -27.15 12.04
N ILE A 319 -2.95 -26.52 11.46
CA ILE A 319 -3.87 -25.62 12.17
C ILE A 319 -5.32 -25.94 11.84
N ASP A 320 -6.23 -25.51 12.71
CA ASP A 320 -7.67 -25.52 12.47
C ASP A 320 -8.34 -24.22 12.94
N TYR A 321 -9.56 -23.99 12.50
CA TYR A 321 -10.38 -22.83 12.87
C TYR A 321 -11.52 -23.27 13.78
N PRO A 322 -11.33 -23.27 15.12
CA PRO A 322 -12.35 -23.77 16.05
C PRO A 322 -13.63 -22.92 16.01
N GLU A 323 -13.50 -21.62 15.75
CA GLU A 323 -14.59 -20.64 15.69
C GLU A 323 -14.27 -19.57 14.64
N PRO A 324 -15.26 -18.81 14.13
CA PRO A 324 -15.01 -17.70 13.22
C PRO A 324 -13.99 -16.71 13.79
N GLY A 325 -12.90 -16.49 13.05
CA GLY A 325 -11.83 -15.57 13.44
C GLY A 325 -10.82 -16.10 14.46
N ARG A 326 -10.93 -17.35 14.93
CA ARG A 326 -9.95 -17.98 15.82
C ARG A 326 -9.11 -19.03 15.09
N VAL A 327 -7.86 -19.16 15.50
CA VAL A 327 -6.89 -20.11 14.94
C VAL A 327 -6.30 -20.95 16.06
N ARG A 328 -6.12 -22.25 15.86
CA ARG A 328 -5.52 -23.18 16.83
C ARG A 328 -4.60 -24.17 16.13
N ILE A 329 -3.56 -24.66 16.81
CA ILE A 329 -2.73 -25.79 16.35
C ILE A 329 -3.56 -27.09 16.35
N ALA A 330 -3.64 -27.78 15.21
CA ALA A 330 -4.50 -28.96 15.05
C ALA A 330 -3.96 -30.20 15.77
N ASN A 331 -2.65 -30.41 15.77
CA ASN A 331 -1.97 -31.52 16.44
C ASN A 331 -1.27 -31.03 17.71
N PHE A 332 -2.05 -30.90 18.79
CA PHE A 332 -1.51 -30.54 20.11
C PHE A 332 -0.73 -31.74 20.67
N GLY A 333 0.60 -31.63 20.79
CA GLY A 333 1.40 -32.75 21.31
C GLY A 333 2.90 -32.74 21.01
N ARG A 334 3.47 -31.72 20.37
CA ARG A 334 4.92 -31.49 20.40
C ARG A 334 5.20 -30.33 21.32
N GLU A 335 5.90 -30.61 22.42
CA GLU A 335 6.46 -29.64 23.36
C GLU A 335 6.98 -28.40 22.62
N MET A 336 6.23 -27.31 22.74
CA MET A 336 6.71 -25.95 22.51
C MET A 336 6.57 -25.23 23.87
N ASP A 337 7.12 -25.85 24.91
CA ASP A 337 7.17 -25.31 26.27
C ASP A 337 8.19 -24.16 26.27
N MET A 338 7.76 -23.02 25.76
CA MET A 338 8.50 -21.79 25.89
C MET A 338 8.39 -21.32 27.35
N THR A 339 9.52 -21.06 28.00
CA THR A 339 9.53 -20.58 29.39
C THR A 339 8.89 -19.20 29.48
N GLN A 340 8.38 -18.80 30.67
CA GLN A 340 7.79 -17.48 30.88
C GLN A 340 8.75 -16.33 30.50
N GLU A 341 10.05 -16.51 30.76
CA GLU A 341 11.11 -15.57 30.37
C GLU A 341 11.27 -15.45 28.85
N GLN A 342 11.20 -16.57 28.15
CA GLN A 342 11.22 -16.60 26.68
C GLN A 342 9.95 -15.98 26.09
N ALA A 343 8.79 -16.17 26.72
CA ALA A 343 7.54 -15.52 26.34
C ALA A 343 7.63 -14.00 26.52
N ALA A 344 8.14 -13.53 27.66
CA ALA A 344 8.35 -12.13 27.96
C ALA A 344 9.30 -11.47 26.94
N ALA A 345 10.44 -12.13 26.67
CA ALA A 345 11.42 -11.65 25.70
C ALA A 345 10.83 -11.57 24.28
N SER A 346 10.07 -12.59 23.87
CA SER A 346 9.42 -12.64 22.56
C SER A 346 8.37 -11.55 22.40
N LEU A 347 7.53 -11.34 23.43
CA LEU A 347 6.53 -10.27 23.41
C LEU A 347 7.22 -8.89 23.31
N ARG A 348 8.30 -8.66 24.06
CA ARG A 348 9.05 -7.40 23.98
C ARG A 348 9.67 -7.13 22.60
N GLN A 349 10.08 -8.17 21.87
CA GLN A 349 10.63 -8.01 20.51
C GLN A 349 9.58 -7.57 19.48
N VAL A 350 8.30 -7.90 19.70
CA VAL A 350 7.19 -7.49 18.82
C VAL A 350 6.86 -6.00 19.00
N LEU A 351 7.15 -5.43 20.17
CA LEU A 351 6.84 -4.04 20.49
C LEU A 351 7.90 -3.10 19.92
N SER A 352 7.46 -2.04 19.26
CA SER A 352 8.34 -0.88 18.99
C SER A 352 8.73 -0.19 20.31
N ASN A 353 9.87 0.51 20.35
CA ASN A 353 10.30 1.25 21.54
C ASN A 353 9.21 2.19 22.11
N PRO A 354 8.43 2.93 21.30
CA PRO A 354 7.30 3.72 21.78
C PRO A 354 6.16 2.89 22.41
N GLN A 355 5.87 1.70 21.88
CA GLN A 355 4.85 0.80 22.40
C GLN A 355 5.30 0.15 23.72
N ALA A 356 6.56 -0.32 23.77
CA ALA A 356 7.16 -0.88 24.98
C ALA A 356 7.11 0.13 26.14
N LYS A 357 7.43 1.40 25.87
CA LYS A 357 7.33 2.48 26.87
C LYS A 357 5.92 2.63 27.47
N ILE A 358 4.87 2.48 26.66
CA ILE A 358 3.48 2.55 27.14
C ILE A 358 3.12 1.31 27.97
N ILE A 359 3.56 0.13 27.54
CA ILE A 359 3.34 -1.12 28.28
C ILE A 359 4.07 -1.10 29.63
N ASP A 360 5.33 -0.66 29.67
CA ASP A 360 6.10 -0.52 30.91
C ASP A 360 5.44 0.46 31.89
N ALA A 361 4.91 1.57 31.39
CA ALA A 361 4.15 2.52 32.21
C ALA A 361 2.87 1.90 32.78
N LEU A 362 2.15 1.08 32.00
CA LEU A 362 0.95 0.39 32.47
C LEU A 362 1.26 -0.74 33.47
N LEU A 363 2.38 -1.44 33.31
CA LEU A 363 2.86 -2.45 34.25
C LEU A 363 3.23 -1.84 35.61
N GLY A 364 3.82 -0.64 35.61
CA GLY A 364 4.16 0.11 36.82
C GLY A 364 2.96 0.66 37.60
N ILE A 365 1.74 0.58 37.06
CA ILE A 365 0.52 1.07 37.70
C ILE A 365 -0.24 -0.09 38.35
N SER A 366 -0.50 0.05 39.66
CA SER A 366 -1.20 -0.92 40.49
C SER A 366 -2.72 -0.93 40.28
N THR A 367 -3.29 0.12 39.68
CA THR A 367 -4.72 0.18 39.39
C THR A 367 -5.06 -0.61 38.11
N PRO A 368 -6.23 -1.28 38.06
CA PRO A 368 -6.64 -2.06 36.88
C PRO A 368 -6.83 -1.22 35.62
N THR A 369 -7.19 0.05 35.80
CA THR A 369 -7.46 1.00 34.72
C THR A 369 -6.77 2.32 35.01
N VAL A 370 -6.45 3.06 33.95
CA VAL A 370 -5.71 4.33 34.01
C VAL A 370 -6.36 5.35 33.09
N PRO A 371 -6.64 6.58 33.57
CA PRO A 371 -7.06 7.67 32.72
C PRO A 371 -6.05 7.90 31.59
N ARG A 372 -6.55 8.01 30.37
CA ARG A 372 -5.72 8.24 29.17
C ARG A 372 -4.82 9.46 29.31
N ALA A 373 -5.32 10.54 29.92
CA ALA A 373 -4.54 11.75 30.15
C ALA A 373 -3.34 11.47 31.05
N GLN A 374 -3.56 10.77 32.16
CA GLN A 374 -2.52 10.36 33.08
C GLN A 374 -1.49 9.43 32.41
N LEU A 375 -1.94 8.47 31.59
CA LEU A 375 -1.02 7.59 30.85
C LEU A 375 -0.15 8.39 29.87
N ALA A 376 -0.72 9.39 29.20
CA ALA A 376 0.02 10.26 28.29
C ALA A 376 1.10 11.06 29.05
N ASP A 377 0.75 11.65 30.19
CA ASP A 377 1.69 12.41 31.02
C ASP A 377 2.85 11.53 31.51
N LEU A 378 2.55 10.33 32.01
CA LEU A 378 3.56 9.36 32.48
C LEU A 378 4.52 8.91 31.36
N THR A 379 4.04 8.88 30.12
CA THR A 379 4.81 8.41 28.97
C THR A 379 5.41 9.56 28.16
N GLY A 380 5.25 10.81 28.61
CA GLY A 380 5.77 12.01 27.94
C GLY A 380 5.10 12.31 26.60
N TYR A 381 3.85 11.88 26.42
CA TYR A 381 3.02 12.18 25.26
C TYR A 381 1.91 13.18 25.62
N SER A 382 1.38 13.86 24.62
CA SER A 382 0.12 14.61 24.77
C SER A 382 -1.07 13.69 24.51
N ALA A 383 -2.04 13.68 25.44
CA ALA A 383 -3.23 12.85 25.38
C ALA A 383 -4.08 13.05 24.10
N GLY A 384 -4.02 14.24 23.50
CA GLY A 384 -4.70 14.58 22.25
C GLY A 384 -3.86 14.34 20.98
N SER A 385 -2.58 14.00 21.10
CA SER A 385 -1.70 13.87 19.93
C SER A 385 -2.07 12.66 19.05
N GLY A 386 -2.01 12.84 17.73
CA GLY A 386 -2.26 11.75 16.77
C GLY A 386 -1.30 10.57 16.94
N GLY A 387 -0.03 10.85 17.29
CA GLY A 387 0.98 9.82 17.56
C GLY A 387 0.61 8.91 18.72
N PHE A 388 0.22 9.48 19.87
CA PHE A 388 -0.22 8.71 21.03
C PHE A 388 -1.49 7.90 20.76
N ASN A 389 -2.47 8.50 20.08
CA ASN A 389 -3.68 7.82 19.62
C ASN A 389 -3.37 6.59 18.76
N ASN A 390 -2.44 6.72 17.81
CA ASN A 390 -2.05 5.64 16.92
C ASN A 390 -1.34 4.51 17.67
N LEU A 391 -0.49 4.84 18.65
CA LEU A 391 0.17 3.85 19.50
C LEU A 391 -0.83 3.04 20.32
N LEU A 392 -1.79 3.69 20.97
CA LEU A 392 -2.84 2.99 21.73
C LEU A 392 -3.75 2.17 20.81
N GLY A 393 -4.13 2.70 19.64
CA GLY A 393 -4.89 1.96 18.64
C GLY A 393 -4.17 0.71 18.16
N SER A 394 -2.86 0.80 17.94
CA SER A 394 -2.01 -0.32 17.57
C SER A 394 -1.91 -1.35 18.70
N LEU A 395 -1.61 -0.94 19.94
CA LEU A 395 -1.57 -1.84 21.11
C LEU A 395 -2.91 -2.57 21.33
N ARG A 396 -4.03 -1.88 21.10
CA ARG A 396 -5.37 -2.50 21.13
C ARG A 396 -5.57 -3.53 20.01
N THR A 397 -5.04 -3.24 18.82
CA THR A 397 -5.11 -4.16 17.68
C THR A 397 -4.28 -5.43 17.94
N LEU A 398 -3.18 -5.31 18.69
CA LEU A 398 -2.39 -6.42 19.21
C LEU A 398 -3.05 -7.13 20.40
N CYS A 399 -4.22 -6.66 20.86
CA CYS A 399 -4.94 -7.16 22.04
C CYS A 399 -4.10 -7.13 23.32
N LEU A 400 -3.24 -6.12 23.47
CA LEU A 400 -2.41 -5.92 24.67
C LEU A 400 -3.10 -5.01 25.69
N ILE A 401 -3.98 -4.13 25.22
CA ILE A 401 -4.73 -3.19 26.03
C ILE A 401 -6.18 -3.15 25.58
N ASP A 402 -7.07 -2.70 26.46
CA ASP A 402 -8.46 -2.39 26.14
C ASP A 402 -8.92 -1.05 26.75
N TYR A 403 -10.12 -0.61 26.37
CA TYR A 403 -10.77 0.61 26.84
C TYR A 403 -12.04 0.27 27.65
N PRO A 404 -11.91 -0.04 28.95
CA PRO A 404 -13.04 -0.50 29.77
C PRO A 404 -14.11 0.57 29.99
N ALA A 405 -13.74 1.85 29.84
CA ALA A 405 -14.66 2.99 29.89
C ALA A 405 -14.13 4.14 29.02
N PRO A 406 -14.98 5.10 28.61
CA PRO A 406 -14.53 6.27 27.87
C PRO A 406 -13.37 7.00 28.57
N GLY A 407 -12.26 7.16 27.86
CA GLY A 407 -11.07 7.82 28.40
C GLY A 407 -10.24 6.99 29.37
N GLN A 408 -10.56 5.72 29.60
CA GLN A 408 -9.77 4.79 30.41
C GLN A 408 -9.02 3.79 29.52
N VAL A 409 -7.82 3.43 29.94
CA VAL A 409 -6.99 2.39 29.31
C VAL A 409 -6.65 1.34 30.35
N ALA A 410 -6.76 0.07 29.99
CA ALA A 410 -6.36 -1.06 30.82
C ALA A 410 -5.38 -1.96 30.07
N LEU A 411 -4.41 -2.48 30.79
CA LEU A 411 -3.54 -3.55 30.31
C LEU A 411 -4.27 -4.87 30.49
N GLU A 412 -4.24 -5.72 29.47
CA GLU A 412 -4.88 -7.04 29.53
C GLU A 412 -4.23 -7.93 30.59
N ASP A 413 -5.03 -8.71 31.31
CA ASP A 413 -4.58 -9.54 32.44
C ASP A 413 -3.53 -10.59 32.04
N TRP A 414 -3.55 -11.04 30.79
CA TRP A 414 -2.57 -11.97 30.29
C TRP A 414 -1.22 -11.30 30.05
N VAL A 415 -1.20 -10.02 29.65
CA VAL A 415 0.05 -9.29 29.43
C VAL A 415 0.77 -9.09 30.75
N ARG A 416 0.04 -8.78 31.83
CA ARG A 416 0.58 -8.69 33.21
C ARG A 416 1.11 -10.02 33.76
N ARG A 417 0.65 -11.15 33.21
CA ARG A 417 1.14 -12.48 33.60
C ARG A 417 2.40 -12.86 32.83
N VAL A 418 2.56 -12.34 31.62
CA VAL A 418 3.69 -12.63 30.74
C VAL A 418 4.87 -11.69 30.98
N LEU A 419 4.60 -10.40 31.23
CA LEU A 419 5.59 -9.35 31.52
C LEU A 419 5.57 -8.96 32.99
#